data_AF-A0A929GDN0-F1
#
_entry.id   AF-A0A929GDN0-F1
#
_cell.length_a   1.000
_cell.length_b   1.000
_cell.length_c   1.000
_cell.angle_alpha   90.00
_cell.angle_beta   90.00
_cell.angle_gamma   90.00
#
_symmetry.space_group_name_H-M   'P 1'
#
loop_
_entity.id
_entity.type
_entity.pdbx_description
1 polymer ?
#
loop_
_entity_poly.entity_id
_entity_poly.type
_entity_poly.pdbx_seq_one_letter_code
_entity_poly.pdbx_strand_id
1 'polypeptide(L)'
;MSSLTGVRQAIQVKQLNPAANVTVLFRELYSAGENHPLEERVQQAKELGVTFFRYRTETPPLISEKTVDIDDPLTGQPVRLLYDRVVLAMPLVPQDNSDTLAALLGLNQDKHGFMIEARTRLVPGRYCDTGIYVVGSAHQPVDTPDVLLQAYMTSSRLRFFLNQDSLSTSAPIAEIAQETCTGCGNCVQVCPVDAIQLIQKDGVLSLAEVESLRCTGCGNCAVVCPVNAIKIPGWDDLAIVSQINAAFTSSRTKDDAEGGVHPPRILAFACEWSAYASADLAGTLRIPYPSDVRILRMNCSARFDPQHILWALLNNADGVLLGACHPGECHYGAGNLYADERVKVLKQQLADYGLDPRRVRLEFLAGDDGEGFVETITAFRDDLGRKMVKP
;
A
#
# COMPACT_ATOMS: atom_id res chain seq x y z
N MET A 1 -24.49 -0.24 4.81
CA MET A 1 -24.86 -0.63 6.20
C MET A 1 -25.69 0.39 6.96
N SER A 2 -25.21 1.64 7.17
CA SER A 2 -25.96 2.64 7.96
C SER A 2 -27.36 2.93 7.39
N SER A 3 -27.48 2.98 6.05
CA SER A 3 -28.75 3.19 5.35
C SER A 3 -29.79 2.12 5.65
N LEU A 4 -29.42 0.84 5.66
CA LEU A 4 -30.34 -0.27 5.93
C LEU A 4 -30.81 -0.29 7.39
N THR A 5 -29.89 -0.07 8.33
CA THR A 5 -30.22 0.00 9.76
C THR A 5 -31.18 1.14 10.06
N GLY A 6 -30.94 2.33 9.50
CA GLY A 6 -31.83 3.49 9.66
C GLY A 6 -33.24 3.23 9.14
N VAL A 7 -33.37 2.64 7.95
CA VAL A 7 -34.67 2.28 7.37
C VAL A 7 -35.39 1.21 8.20
N ARG A 8 -34.67 0.18 8.67
CA ARG A 8 -35.24 -0.86 9.53
C ARG A 8 -35.78 -0.29 10.85
N GLN A 9 -35.04 0.63 11.47
CA GLN A 9 -35.47 1.31 12.69
C GLN A 9 -36.69 2.19 12.43
N ALA A 10 -36.74 2.92 11.30
CA ALA A 10 -37.90 3.72 10.92
C ALA A 10 -39.18 2.88 10.78
N ILE A 11 -39.08 1.71 10.11
CA ILE A 11 -40.17 0.73 10.02
C ILE A 11 -40.61 0.28 11.41
N GLN A 12 -39.66 -0.09 12.28
CA GLN A 12 -39.95 -0.58 13.62
C GLN A 12 -40.67 0.48 14.48
N VAL A 13 -40.28 1.76 14.36
CA VAL A 13 -40.97 2.87 15.04
C VAL A 13 -42.43 2.97 14.57
N LYS A 14 -42.68 2.91 13.27
CA LYS A 14 -44.05 2.93 12.72
C LYS A 14 -44.89 1.72 13.13
N GLN A 15 -44.28 0.54 13.25
CA GLN A 15 -44.95 -0.66 13.74
C GLN A 15 -45.34 -0.56 15.21
N LEU A 16 -44.48 0.04 16.04
CA LEU A 16 -44.75 0.26 17.46
C LEU A 16 -45.74 1.40 17.71
N ASN A 17 -45.66 2.46 16.90
CA ASN A 17 -46.57 3.60 16.95
C ASN A 17 -46.90 4.10 15.54
N PRO A 18 -48.03 3.66 14.96
CA PRO A 18 -48.45 4.07 13.61
C PRO A 18 -48.65 5.58 13.43
N ALA A 19 -48.98 6.29 14.52
CA ALA A 19 -49.20 7.74 14.52
C ALA A 19 -47.88 8.55 14.58
N ALA A 20 -46.73 7.91 14.83
CA ALA A 20 -45.46 8.61 14.88
C ALA A 20 -45.08 9.19 13.50
N ASN A 21 -44.69 10.46 13.45
CA ASN A 21 -44.14 11.06 12.24
C ASN A 21 -42.65 10.73 12.15
N VAL A 22 -42.26 9.95 11.15
CA VAL A 22 -40.88 9.49 10.96
C VAL A 22 -40.36 10.03 9.64
N THR A 23 -39.28 10.79 9.69
CA THR A 23 -38.59 11.31 8.52
C THR A 23 -37.15 10.80 8.49
N VAL A 24 -36.75 10.19 7.37
CA VAL A 24 -35.38 9.69 7.13
C VAL A 24 -34.66 10.69 6.24
N LEU A 25 -33.60 11.27 6.78
CA LEU A 25 -32.70 12.17 6.05
C LEU A 25 -31.53 11.36 5.51
N PHE A 26 -31.25 11.46 4.21
CA PHE A 26 -30.19 10.68 3.59
C PHE A 26 -29.46 11.46 2.49
N ARG A 27 -28.19 11.14 2.27
CA ARG A 27 -27.47 11.62 1.08
C ARG A 27 -27.73 10.68 -0.09
N GLU A 28 -27.47 9.40 0.14
CA GLU A 28 -27.64 8.30 -0.80
C GLU A 28 -28.10 7.06 -0.03
N LEU A 29 -28.98 6.27 -0.65
CA LEU A 29 -29.39 4.96 -0.16
C LEU A 29 -28.62 3.91 -0.94
N TYR A 30 -27.52 3.42 -0.36
CA TYR A 30 -26.69 2.40 -0.97
C TYR A 30 -27.20 1.00 -0.61
N SER A 31 -27.55 0.21 -1.63
CA SER A 31 -27.70 -1.25 -1.53
C SER A 31 -26.42 -1.87 -2.07
N ALA A 32 -25.76 -2.72 -1.28
CA ALA A 32 -24.57 -3.46 -1.73
C ALA A 32 -24.94 -4.93 -1.75
N GLY A 33 -25.01 -5.56 -2.94
CA GLY A 33 -25.21 -7.01 -3.10
C GLY A 33 -26.65 -7.45 -3.36
N GLU A 34 -26.78 -8.60 -4.03
CA GLU A 34 -28.06 -9.21 -4.44
C GLU A 34 -28.95 -9.62 -3.25
N ASN A 35 -28.37 -9.78 -2.06
CA ASN A 35 -29.07 -10.23 -0.85
C ASN A 35 -29.45 -9.11 0.13
N HIS A 36 -29.34 -7.84 -0.27
CA HIS A 36 -29.75 -6.71 0.54
C HIS A 36 -31.10 -6.15 0.05
N PRO A 37 -32.23 -6.46 0.72
CA PRO A 37 -33.56 -6.03 0.31
C PRO A 37 -33.81 -4.56 0.69
N LEU A 38 -32.83 -3.67 0.48
CA LEU A 38 -32.98 -2.26 0.86
C LEU A 38 -34.16 -1.63 0.11
N GLU A 39 -34.34 -1.96 -1.16
CA GLU A 39 -35.46 -1.47 -1.96
C GLU A 39 -36.80 -1.91 -1.38
N GLU A 40 -36.98 -3.21 -1.09
CA GLU A 40 -38.19 -3.74 -0.46
C GLU A 40 -38.45 -3.07 0.91
N ARG A 41 -37.40 -2.85 1.70
CA ARG A 41 -37.49 -2.19 3.01
C ARG A 41 -37.85 -0.71 2.89
N VAL A 42 -37.31 -0.01 1.89
CA VAL A 42 -37.66 1.38 1.61
C VAL A 42 -39.11 1.47 1.14
N GLN A 43 -39.55 0.55 0.29
CA GLN A 43 -40.94 0.48 -0.17
C GLN A 43 -41.89 0.21 1.00
N GLN A 44 -41.59 -0.77 1.84
CA GLN A 44 -42.32 -1.05 3.08
C GLN A 44 -42.38 0.17 4.00
N ALA A 45 -41.25 0.89 4.17
CA ALA A 45 -41.21 2.10 5.00
C ALA A 45 -42.13 3.20 4.44
N LYS A 46 -42.15 3.39 3.12
CA LYS A 46 -43.04 4.35 2.45
C LYS A 46 -44.51 3.98 2.63
N GLU A 47 -44.86 2.69 2.52
CA GLU A 47 -46.22 2.19 2.75
C GLU A 47 -46.71 2.43 4.19
N LEU A 48 -45.78 2.39 5.16
CA LEU A 48 -46.04 2.75 6.56
C LEU A 48 -46.04 4.27 6.82
N GLY A 49 -45.89 5.10 5.79
CA GLY A 49 -45.91 6.56 5.89
C GLY A 49 -44.62 7.16 6.46
N VAL A 50 -43.46 6.53 6.24
CA VAL A 50 -42.14 7.14 6.49
C VAL A 50 -41.80 8.10 5.35
N THR A 51 -41.44 9.34 5.70
CA THR A 51 -41.02 10.36 4.74
C THR A 51 -39.51 10.28 4.51
N PHE A 52 -39.07 10.48 3.27
CA PHE A 52 -37.65 10.43 2.89
C PHE A 52 -37.24 11.79 2.32
N PHE A 53 -36.19 12.39 2.87
CA PHE A 53 -35.62 13.66 2.38
C PHE A 53 -34.15 13.49 2.03
N ARG A 54 -33.81 13.81 0.78
CA ARG A 54 -32.43 13.79 0.32
C ARG A 54 -31.74 15.12 0.64
N TYR A 55 -30.50 15.10 1.12
CA TYR A 55 -29.66 16.29 1.29
C TYR A 55 -28.35 16.17 0.49
N ARG A 56 -27.66 17.30 0.31
CA ARG A 56 -26.37 17.38 -0.40
C ARG A 56 -25.20 17.51 0.58
N THR A 57 -24.01 17.06 0.19
CA THR A 57 -22.83 17.11 1.07
C THR A 57 -22.40 18.55 1.36
N GLU A 58 -22.58 19.45 0.40
CA GLU A 58 -22.22 20.87 0.48
C GLU A 58 -23.13 21.64 1.43
N THR A 59 -24.36 21.16 1.62
CA THR A 59 -25.40 21.75 2.47
C THR A 59 -26.02 20.67 3.38
N PRO A 60 -25.28 20.20 4.41
CA PRO A 60 -25.76 19.15 5.30
C PRO A 60 -26.90 19.66 6.20
N PRO A 61 -27.76 18.76 6.72
CA PRO A 61 -28.82 19.12 7.65
C PRO A 61 -28.28 19.84 8.89
N LEU A 62 -28.85 21.00 9.23
CA LEU A 62 -28.49 21.77 10.40
C LEU A 62 -29.44 21.46 11.55
N ILE A 63 -28.90 20.85 12.62
CA ILE A 63 -29.67 20.47 13.80
C ILE A 63 -29.64 21.62 14.81
N SER A 64 -30.79 22.21 15.08
CA SER A 64 -31.04 23.16 16.16
C SER A 64 -31.86 22.49 17.27
N GLU A 65 -32.11 23.16 18.41
CA GLU A 65 -32.73 22.51 19.60
C GLU A 65 -34.02 21.71 19.33
N LYS A 66 -34.88 22.15 18.40
CA LYS A 66 -36.18 21.53 18.07
C LYS A 66 -36.45 21.39 16.58
N THR A 67 -35.50 21.79 15.74
CA THR A 67 -35.69 21.84 14.29
C THR A 67 -34.48 21.27 13.57
N VAL A 68 -34.74 20.58 12.45
CA VAL A 68 -33.72 20.30 11.45
C VAL A 68 -34.02 21.12 10.21
N ASP A 69 -33.05 21.95 9.82
CA ASP A 69 -33.12 22.78 8.61
C ASP A 69 -32.35 22.08 7.48
N ILE A 70 -32.98 21.95 6.31
CA ILE A 70 -32.45 21.19 5.17
C ILE A 70 -32.81 21.92 3.88
N ASP A 71 -31.85 22.06 2.97
CA ASP A 71 -32.16 22.51 1.61
C ASP A 71 -32.67 21.34 0.77
N ASP A 72 -33.92 21.43 0.29
CA ASP A 72 -34.48 20.41 -0.58
C ASP A 72 -33.86 20.50 -1.99
N PRO A 73 -33.09 19.50 -2.43
CA PRO A 73 -32.43 19.53 -3.73
C PRO A 73 -33.40 19.43 -4.90
N LEU A 74 -34.66 19.01 -4.68
CA LEU A 74 -35.69 18.89 -5.73
C LEU A 74 -36.42 20.20 -5.96
N THR A 75 -36.78 20.92 -4.90
CA THR A 75 -37.52 22.19 -4.99
C THR A 75 -36.63 23.43 -4.91
N GLY A 76 -35.40 23.29 -4.42
CA GLY A 76 -34.47 24.40 -4.18
C GLY A 76 -34.89 25.31 -3.02
N GLN A 77 -35.88 24.91 -2.21
CA GLN A 77 -36.35 25.67 -1.06
C GLN A 77 -35.86 25.05 0.26
N PRO A 78 -35.57 25.88 1.28
CA PRO A 78 -35.25 25.39 2.61
C PRO A 78 -36.50 24.81 3.27
N VAL A 79 -36.35 23.62 3.85
CA VAL A 79 -37.37 22.90 4.61
C VAL A 79 -36.94 22.87 6.07
N ARG A 80 -37.83 23.33 6.96
CA ARG A 80 -37.64 23.27 8.41
C ARG A 80 -38.55 22.20 9.00
N LEU A 81 -37.95 21.16 9.55
CA LEU A 81 -38.65 20.02 10.15
C LEU A 81 -38.61 20.12 11.67
N LEU A 82 -39.76 20.09 12.33
CA LEU A 82 -39.85 19.96 13.79
C LEU A 82 -39.61 18.51 14.21
N TYR A 83 -38.90 18.30 15.32
CA TYR A 83 -38.66 16.97 15.86
C TYR A 83 -38.78 16.92 17.38
N ASP A 84 -39.17 15.75 17.89
CA ASP A 84 -39.07 15.42 19.32
C ASP A 84 -37.76 14.69 19.65
N ARG A 85 -37.25 13.89 18.69
CA ARG A 85 -35.98 13.17 18.77
C ARG A 85 -35.27 13.17 17.42
N VAL A 86 -33.95 13.25 17.46
CA VAL A 86 -33.07 12.99 16.30
C VAL A 86 -32.25 11.74 16.61
N VAL A 87 -32.21 10.81 15.65
CA VAL A 87 -31.39 9.60 15.72
C VAL A 87 -30.30 9.72 14.65
N LEU A 88 -29.05 9.77 15.09
CA LEU A 88 -27.90 9.83 14.20
C LEU A 88 -27.45 8.42 13.83
N ALA A 89 -27.56 8.09 12.53
CA ALA A 89 -27.04 6.83 11.99
C ALA A 89 -25.52 6.93 11.83
N MET A 90 -24.79 6.66 12.91
CA MET A 90 -23.33 6.74 12.94
C MET A 90 -22.67 5.62 12.12
N PRO A 91 -21.54 5.90 11.44
CA PRO A 91 -20.74 4.87 10.79
C PRO A 91 -20.06 3.97 11.83
N LEU A 92 -19.67 2.77 11.41
CA LEU A 92 -18.71 1.99 12.18
C LEU A 92 -17.33 2.63 12.04
N VAL A 93 -16.63 2.71 13.15
CA VAL A 93 -15.22 3.12 13.24
C VAL A 93 -14.44 2.01 13.96
N PRO A 94 -13.12 1.92 13.76
CA PRO A 94 -12.29 0.98 14.52
C PRO A 94 -12.39 1.22 16.03
N GLN A 95 -12.09 0.19 16.81
CA GLN A 95 -12.01 0.31 18.27
C GLN A 95 -10.81 1.16 18.69
N ASP A 96 -10.89 1.81 19.85
CA ASP A 96 -9.83 2.70 20.36
C ASP A 96 -8.46 2.02 20.50
N ASN A 97 -8.42 0.70 20.67
CA ASN A 97 -7.20 -0.10 20.79
C ASN A 97 -6.76 -0.79 19.48
N SER A 98 -7.39 -0.47 18.34
CA SER A 98 -7.09 -1.10 17.04
C SER A 98 -5.61 -0.95 16.66
N ASP A 99 -5.05 0.25 16.82
CA ASP A 99 -3.66 0.56 16.46
C ASP A 99 -2.65 -0.23 17.29
N THR A 100 -2.94 -0.39 18.59
CA THR A 100 -2.08 -1.19 19.49
C THR A 100 -2.12 -2.65 19.09
N LEU A 101 -3.30 -3.19 18.79
CA LEU A 101 -3.45 -4.58 18.37
C LEU A 101 -2.81 -4.83 16.99
N ALA A 102 -2.95 -3.89 16.06
CA ALA A 102 -2.31 -3.96 14.75
C ALA A 102 -0.78 -3.98 14.87
N ALA A 103 -0.21 -3.09 15.68
CA ALA A 103 1.23 -3.07 15.94
C ALA A 103 1.73 -4.36 16.58
N LEU A 104 1.00 -4.90 17.55
CA LEU A 104 1.37 -6.12 18.28
C LEU A 104 1.33 -7.37 17.41
N LEU A 105 0.44 -7.40 16.41
CA LEU A 105 0.29 -8.51 15.46
C LEU A 105 1.01 -8.28 14.13
N GLY A 106 1.66 -7.12 13.93
CA GLY A 106 2.32 -6.76 12.68
C GLY A 106 1.35 -6.61 11.49
N LEU A 107 0.11 -6.16 11.75
CA LEU A 107 -0.92 -5.98 10.74
C LEU A 107 -0.91 -4.55 10.17
N ASN A 108 -1.19 -4.43 8.87
CA ASN A 108 -1.39 -3.13 8.22
C ASN A 108 -2.80 -2.59 8.52
N GLN A 109 -2.94 -1.27 8.49
CA GLN A 109 -4.23 -0.59 8.62
C GLN A 109 -4.47 0.31 7.40
N ASP A 110 -5.74 0.50 7.02
CA ASP A 110 -6.10 1.52 6.05
C ASP A 110 -6.05 2.94 6.65
N LYS A 111 -6.30 3.94 5.80
CA LYS A 111 -6.41 5.35 6.21
C LYS A 111 -7.49 5.64 7.27
N HIS A 112 -8.39 4.69 7.53
CA HIS A 112 -9.46 4.80 8.51
C HIS A 112 -9.17 4.03 9.80
N GLY A 113 -8.05 3.28 9.88
CA GLY A 113 -7.63 2.49 11.04
C GLY A 113 -8.19 1.07 11.08
N PHE A 114 -8.86 0.60 10.01
CA PHE A 114 -9.29 -0.80 9.93
C PHE A 114 -8.12 -1.69 9.52
N MET A 115 -8.06 -2.91 10.08
CA MET A 115 -6.98 -3.85 9.79
C MET A 115 -7.18 -4.45 8.41
N ILE A 116 -6.36 -4.02 7.46
CA ILE A 116 -6.48 -4.47 6.09
C ILE A 116 -5.56 -5.64 5.83
N GLU A 117 -6.07 -6.56 5.02
CA GLU A 117 -5.29 -7.64 4.49
C GLU A 117 -4.33 -7.12 3.42
N ALA A 118 -3.11 -7.63 3.43
CA ALA A 118 -2.21 -7.40 2.33
C ALA A 118 -2.84 -7.95 1.03
N ARG A 119 -2.87 -7.14 -0.03
CA ARG A 119 -3.15 -7.56 -1.42
C ARG A 119 -4.62 -7.90 -1.77
N THR A 120 -5.62 -7.22 -1.20
CA THR A 120 -7.05 -7.43 -1.53
C THR A 120 -7.34 -7.36 -3.05
N ARG A 121 -6.56 -6.58 -3.80
CA ARG A 121 -6.77 -6.34 -5.25
C ARG A 121 -5.97 -7.24 -6.19
N LEU A 122 -4.76 -7.66 -5.80
CA LEU A 122 -3.86 -8.45 -6.66
C LEU A 122 -4.10 -9.96 -6.54
N VAL A 123 -4.54 -10.43 -5.37
CA VAL A 123 -4.97 -11.81 -5.17
C VAL A 123 -6.22 -11.80 -4.30
N PRO A 124 -7.40 -11.50 -4.87
CA PRO A 124 -8.64 -11.49 -4.13
C PRO A 124 -8.83 -12.84 -3.43
N GLY A 125 -8.62 -12.81 -2.13
CA GLY A 125 -8.71 -13.95 -1.26
C GLY A 125 -7.48 -14.82 -1.02
N ARG A 126 -6.26 -14.29 -1.15
CA ARG A 126 -5.13 -14.72 -0.30
C ARG A 126 -5.04 -13.77 0.90
N TYR A 127 -5.77 -14.14 1.95
CA TYR A 127 -6.01 -13.39 3.20
C TYR A 127 -4.79 -13.44 4.16
N CYS A 128 -3.55 -13.24 3.67
CA CYS A 128 -2.24 -13.46 4.33
C CYS A 128 -1.60 -14.85 4.12
N ASP A 129 -0.35 -14.88 3.67
CA ASP A 129 0.57 -16.00 3.89
C ASP A 129 1.20 -15.83 5.28
N THR A 130 0.41 -16.08 6.33
CA THR A 130 0.83 -16.31 7.74
C THR A 130 -0.44 -16.52 8.59
N GLY A 131 -0.38 -17.34 9.64
CA GLY A 131 -1.54 -17.84 10.40
C GLY A 131 -2.37 -16.83 11.22
N ILE A 132 -2.48 -15.58 10.78
CA ILE A 132 -3.32 -14.54 11.39
C ILE A 132 -4.40 -14.14 10.37
N TYR A 133 -5.66 -14.15 10.80
CA TYR A 133 -6.83 -13.80 9.96
C TYR A 133 -7.66 -12.72 10.64
N VAL A 134 -8.12 -11.73 9.88
CA VAL A 134 -8.99 -10.64 10.37
C VAL A 134 -10.42 -10.93 9.90
N VAL A 135 -11.39 -10.93 10.83
CA VAL A 135 -12.80 -11.24 10.52
C VAL A 135 -13.73 -10.17 11.09
N GLY A 136 -14.76 -9.84 10.31
CA GLY A 136 -15.82 -8.94 10.69
C GLY A 136 -15.42 -7.47 10.64
N SER A 137 -16.00 -6.67 11.53
CA SER A 137 -15.84 -5.22 11.50
C SER A 137 -14.44 -4.71 11.89
N ALA A 138 -13.53 -5.61 12.30
CA ALA A 138 -12.11 -5.27 12.46
C ALA A 138 -11.42 -5.03 11.10
N HIS A 139 -11.88 -5.71 10.04
CA HIS A 139 -11.31 -5.60 8.69
C HIS A 139 -11.86 -4.40 7.92
N GLN A 140 -13.17 -4.19 8.00
CA GLN A 140 -13.88 -3.08 7.36
C GLN A 140 -15.32 -3.04 7.91
N PRO A 141 -16.10 -1.97 7.70
CA PRO A 141 -17.52 -2.00 8.00
C PRO A 141 -18.23 -3.12 7.19
N VAL A 142 -18.66 -4.19 7.87
CA VAL A 142 -19.51 -5.28 7.34
C VAL A 142 -20.72 -5.58 8.23
N ASP A 143 -21.78 -6.14 7.66
CA ASP A 143 -22.96 -6.59 8.40
C ASP A 143 -22.98 -8.10 8.68
N THR A 144 -24.04 -8.59 9.33
CA THR A 144 -24.10 -9.96 9.82
C THR A 144 -23.95 -11.02 8.72
N PRO A 145 -24.67 -10.95 7.58
CA PRO A 145 -24.43 -11.86 6.45
C PRO A 145 -22.98 -11.88 5.97
N ASP A 146 -22.36 -10.71 5.81
CA ASP A 146 -20.97 -10.59 5.37
C ASP A 146 -19.99 -11.17 6.41
N VAL A 147 -20.22 -10.91 7.71
CA VAL A 147 -19.43 -11.49 8.81
C VAL A 147 -19.52 -13.02 8.80
N LEU A 148 -20.72 -13.58 8.59
CA LEU A 148 -20.91 -15.02 8.50
C LEU A 148 -20.15 -15.61 7.30
N LEU A 149 -20.22 -14.96 6.15
CA LEU A 149 -19.47 -15.36 4.96
C LEU A 149 -17.96 -15.35 5.21
N GLN A 150 -17.44 -14.26 5.77
CA GLN A 150 -16.03 -14.14 6.15
C GLN A 150 -15.62 -15.23 7.16
N ALA A 151 -16.47 -15.54 8.15
CA ALA A 151 -16.21 -16.59 9.13
C ALA A 151 -16.14 -17.99 8.49
N TYR A 152 -17.06 -18.32 7.57
CA TYR A 152 -17.01 -19.60 6.85
C TYR A 152 -15.77 -19.71 5.96
N MET A 153 -15.45 -18.66 5.21
CA MET A 153 -14.26 -18.61 4.35
C MET A 153 -12.98 -18.77 5.18
N THR A 154 -12.89 -18.08 6.32
CA THR A 154 -11.75 -18.15 7.23
C THR A 154 -11.63 -19.53 7.88
N SER A 155 -12.74 -20.13 8.30
CA SER A 155 -12.74 -21.48 8.88
C SER A 155 -12.25 -22.56 7.92
N SER A 156 -12.67 -22.49 6.65
CA SER A 156 -12.18 -23.39 5.60
C SER A 156 -10.66 -23.25 5.38
N ARG A 157 -10.15 -22.02 5.43
CA ARG A 157 -8.71 -21.74 5.33
C ARG A 157 -7.92 -22.21 6.53
N LEU A 158 -8.40 -21.95 7.74
CA LEU A 158 -7.77 -22.47 8.95
C LEU A 158 -7.66 -23.99 8.88
N ARG A 159 -8.71 -24.67 8.40
CA ARG A 159 -8.65 -26.13 8.24
C ARG A 159 -7.55 -26.56 7.26
N PHE A 160 -7.41 -25.86 6.14
CA PHE A 160 -6.33 -26.13 5.20
C PHE A 160 -4.95 -25.86 5.82
N PHE A 161 -4.78 -24.74 6.51
CA PHE A 161 -3.53 -24.36 7.18
C PHE A 161 -3.14 -25.35 8.29
N LEU A 162 -4.09 -25.74 9.16
CA LEU A 162 -3.85 -26.67 10.28
C LEU A 162 -3.59 -28.11 9.83
N ASN A 163 -4.04 -28.49 8.64
CA ASN A 163 -3.86 -29.84 8.09
C ASN A 163 -2.54 -29.99 7.31
N GLN A 164 -1.71 -28.95 7.23
CA GLN A 164 -0.42 -29.04 6.56
C GLN A 164 0.64 -29.61 7.49
N ASP A 165 1.32 -30.67 7.03
CA ASP A 165 2.45 -31.27 7.76
C ASP A 165 3.70 -30.36 7.74
N SER A 166 3.78 -29.43 6.79
CA SER A 166 4.87 -28.46 6.67
C SER A 166 4.39 -27.17 6.01
N LEU A 167 4.99 -26.05 6.42
CA LEU A 167 4.80 -24.74 5.81
C LEU A 167 5.98 -24.48 4.88
N SER A 168 5.69 -24.14 3.63
CA SER A 168 6.69 -23.66 2.68
C SER A 168 6.52 -22.15 2.49
N THR A 169 7.64 -21.44 2.48
CA THR A 169 7.70 -20.01 2.17
C THR A 169 8.49 -19.81 0.90
N SER A 170 8.02 -18.92 0.03
CA SER A 170 8.75 -18.47 -1.16
C SER A 170 9.63 -17.25 -0.89
N ALA A 171 9.75 -16.82 0.38
CA ALA A 171 10.59 -15.68 0.74
C ALA A 171 12.07 -15.97 0.39
N PRO A 172 12.77 -15.04 -0.28
CA PRO A 172 14.20 -15.16 -0.48
C PRO A 172 14.91 -14.88 0.86
N ILE A 173 15.06 -15.93 1.66
CA ILE A 173 15.66 -15.86 3.01
C ILE A 173 17.08 -15.29 2.88
N ALA A 174 17.43 -14.36 3.76
CA ALA A 174 18.76 -13.79 3.79
C ALA A 174 19.80 -14.83 4.23
N GLU A 175 20.90 -14.93 3.48
CA GLU A 175 22.01 -15.83 3.76
C GLU A 175 23.23 -15.04 4.24
N ILE A 176 23.81 -15.42 5.39
CA ILE A 176 24.97 -14.74 5.97
C ILE A 176 26.20 -15.64 5.86
N ALA A 177 27.18 -15.20 5.06
CA ALA A 177 28.50 -15.80 4.95
C ALA A 177 29.26 -15.65 6.28
N GLN A 178 29.41 -16.75 7.01
CA GLN A 178 29.99 -16.77 8.36
C GLN A 178 31.48 -16.41 8.35
N GLU A 179 32.18 -16.73 7.26
CA GLU A 179 33.59 -16.44 7.02
C GLU A 179 33.89 -14.95 6.82
N THR A 180 32.89 -14.17 6.39
CA THR A 180 33.02 -12.72 6.15
C THR A 180 32.39 -11.90 7.27
N CYS A 181 31.46 -12.49 8.02
CA CYS A 181 30.73 -11.81 9.09
C CYS A 181 31.68 -11.36 10.23
N THR A 182 31.61 -10.08 10.59
CA THR A 182 32.42 -9.49 11.67
C THR A 182 31.67 -9.40 13.01
N GLY A 183 30.39 -9.77 13.06
CA GLY A 183 29.60 -9.69 14.29
C GLY A 183 29.17 -8.28 14.72
N CYS A 184 29.24 -7.28 13.83
CA CYS A 184 28.96 -5.88 14.18
C CYS A 184 27.51 -5.58 14.64
N GLY A 185 26.55 -6.44 14.32
CA GLY A 185 25.16 -6.30 14.78
C GLY A 185 24.25 -5.33 14.01
N ASN A 186 24.75 -4.61 12.99
CA ASN A 186 23.93 -3.68 12.20
C ASN A 186 22.67 -4.35 11.62
N CYS A 187 22.81 -5.58 11.11
CA CYS A 187 21.72 -6.35 10.52
C CYS A 187 20.63 -6.73 11.53
N VAL A 188 20.98 -6.92 12.80
CA VAL A 188 20.03 -7.18 13.89
C VAL A 188 19.18 -5.94 14.15
N GLN A 189 19.82 -4.77 14.23
CA GLN A 189 19.14 -3.50 14.56
C GLN A 189 18.12 -3.05 13.52
N VAL A 190 18.30 -3.43 12.25
CA VAL A 190 17.46 -2.96 11.14
C VAL A 190 16.46 -4.01 10.63
N CYS A 191 16.41 -5.19 11.26
CA CYS A 191 15.50 -6.25 10.86
C CYS A 191 14.09 -5.95 11.39
N PRO A 192 13.09 -5.70 10.52
CA PRO A 192 11.75 -5.31 10.99
C PRO A 192 10.96 -6.45 11.65
N VAL A 193 11.47 -7.69 11.55
CA VAL A 193 10.79 -8.92 12.01
C VAL A 193 11.64 -9.70 13.04
N ASP A 194 12.73 -9.09 13.50
CA ASP A 194 13.77 -9.65 14.38
C ASP A 194 14.19 -11.08 14.00
N ALA A 195 14.37 -11.32 12.71
CA ALA A 195 14.79 -12.61 12.17
C ALA A 195 16.30 -12.85 12.28
N ILE A 196 17.09 -11.87 12.76
CA ILE A 196 18.56 -11.96 12.81
C ILE A 196 19.02 -11.82 14.24
N GLN A 197 19.88 -12.72 14.69
CA GLN A 197 20.45 -12.73 16.04
C GLN A 197 21.96 -12.91 16.00
N LEU A 198 22.65 -12.44 17.04
CA LEU A 198 24.08 -12.71 17.25
C LEU A 198 24.23 -13.95 18.13
N ILE A 199 24.83 -15.00 17.57
CA ILE A 199 25.10 -16.24 18.29
C ILE A 199 26.57 -16.23 18.73
N GLN A 200 26.76 -16.37 20.03
CA GLN A 200 28.08 -16.51 20.63
C GLN A 200 28.65 -17.89 20.29
N LYS A 201 29.86 -17.93 19.72
CA LYS A 201 30.61 -19.17 19.45
C LYS A 201 31.90 -19.15 20.26
N ASP A 202 32.25 -20.25 20.90
CA ASP A 202 33.45 -20.33 21.75
C ASP A 202 34.71 -19.98 20.95
N GLY A 203 35.45 -18.96 21.41
CA GLY A 203 36.70 -18.52 20.79
C GLY A 203 36.55 -17.69 19.51
N VAL A 204 35.33 -17.34 19.08
CA VAL A 204 35.05 -16.49 17.90
C VAL A 204 34.18 -15.30 18.32
N LEU A 205 34.28 -14.18 17.59
CA LEU A 205 33.33 -13.07 17.72
C LEU A 205 31.90 -13.58 17.49
N SER A 206 30.91 -13.03 18.19
CA SER A 206 29.50 -13.39 18.00
C SER A 206 29.10 -13.17 16.53
N LEU A 207 28.65 -14.21 15.84
CA LEU A 207 28.31 -14.13 14.42
C LEU A 207 26.80 -13.97 14.24
N ALA A 208 26.40 -13.27 13.18
CA ALA A 208 24.99 -13.12 12.85
C ALA A 208 24.44 -14.40 12.20
N GLU A 209 23.28 -14.84 12.66
CA GLU A 209 22.53 -15.97 12.09
C GLU A 209 21.08 -15.56 11.85
N VAL A 210 20.48 -16.12 10.79
CA VAL A 210 19.12 -15.80 10.35
C VAL A 210 18.18 -16.93 10.74
N GLU A 211 17.12 -16.61 11.46
CA GLU A 211 15.99 -17.50 11.67
C GLU A 211 15.12 -17.51 10.41
N SER A 212 15.32 -18.54 9.58
CA SER A 212 14.70 -18.68 8.26
C SER A 212 13.19 -18.52 8.24
N LEU A 213 12.48 -19.00 9.28
CA LEU A 213 11.01 -18.94 9.34
C LEU A 213 10.47 -17.54 9.64
N ARG A 214 11.27 -16.66 10.23
CA ARG A 214 10.89 -15.26 10.49
C ARG A 214 11.33 -14.33 9.37
N CYS A 215 12.36 -14.70 8.62
CA CYS A 215 12.92 -13.87 7.56
C CYS A 215 11.90 -13.68 6.43
N THR A 216 11.53 -12.42 6.18
CA THR A 216 10.62 -12.06 5.07
C THR A 216 11.36 -11.81 3.75
N GLY A 217 12.70 -11.75 3.76
CA GLY A 217 13.49 -11.53 2.55
C GLY A 217 13.49 -10.09 2.01
N CYS A 218 13.16 -9.09 2.84
CA CYS A 218 13.13 -7.68 2.41
C CYS A 218 14.51 -7.15 1.95
N GLY A 219 15.59 -7.67 2.52
CA GLY A 219 16.96 -7.32 2.14
C GLY A 219 17.55 -6.05 2.75
N ASN A 220 16.88 -5.41 3.71
CA ASN A 220 17.44 -4.24 4.40
C ASN A 220 18.77 -4.54 5.09
N CYS A 221 18.90 -5.74 5.67
CA CYS A 221 20.12 -6.22 6.31
C CYS A 221 21.33 -6.28 5.36
N ALA A 222 21.10 -6.59 4.08
CA ALA A 222 22.17 -6.62 3.07
C ALA A 222 22.74 -5.22 2.80
N VAL A 223 21.88 -4.19 2.77
CA VAL A 223 22.32 -2.79 2.54
C VAL A 223 23.17 -2.25 3.69
N VAL A 224 22.87 -2.64 4.93
CA VAL A 224 23.60 -2.12 6.11
C VAL A 224 24.84 -2.92 6.49
N CYS A 225 25.11 -4.02 5.77
CA CYS A 225 26.26 -4.88 6.07
C CYS A 225 27.54 -4.21 5.57
N PRO A 226 28.47 -3.79 6.45
CA PRO A 226 29.66 -3.06 6.01
C PRO A 226 30.68 -3.92 5.25
N VAL A 227 30.54 -5.25 5.33
CA VAL A 227 31.45 -6.24 4.75
C VAL A 227 30.78 -7.10 3.67
N ASN A 228 29.56 -6.74 3.24
CA ASN A 228 28.77 -7.46 2.23
C ASN A 228 28.68 -8.98 2.47
N ALA A 229 28.58 -9.38 3.74
CA ALA A 229 28.46 -10.79 4.13
C ALA A 229 27.05 -11.36 3.91
N ILE A 230 26.05 -10.51 3.64
CA ILE A 230 24.64 -10.91 3.57
C ILE A 230 24.16 -10.89 2.12
N LYS A 231 23.58 -11.99 1.67
CA LYS A 231 23.00 -12.14 0.33
C LYS A 231 21.50 -12.36 0.41
N ILE A 232 20.78 -11.83 -0.57
CA ILE A 232 19.37 -12.15 -0.80
C ILE A 232 19.32 -12.96 -2.09
N PRO A 233 18.92 -14.24 -2.06
CA PRO A 233 18.84 -15.08 -3.26
C PRO A 233 18.04 -14.39 -4.37
N GLY A 234 18.64 -14.22 -5.55
CA GLY A 234 18.05 -13.53 -6.70
C GLY A 234 18.26 -12.00 -6.75
N TRP A 235 18.68 -11.38 -5.64
CA TRP A 235 18.94 -9.93 -5.52
C TRP A 235 20.23 -9.64 -4.73
N ASP A 236 21.24 -10.48 -4.91
CA ASP A 236 22.59 -10.21 -4.44
C ASP A 236 23.22 -9.01 -5.19
N ASP A 237 24.25 -8.41 -4.59
CA ASP A 237 24.88 -7.20 -5.14
C ASP A 237 25.44 -7.43 -6.55
N LEU A 238 26.03 -8.60 -6.80
CA LEU A 238 26.62 -8.93 -8.09
C LEU A 238 25.55 -9.05 -9.18
N ALA A 239 24.41 -9.67 -8.88
CA ALA A 239 23.27 -9.79 -9.78
C ALA A 239 22.66 -8.43 -10.11
N ILE A 240 22.52 -7.55 -9.11
CA ILE A 240 22.00 -6.19 -9.32
C ILE A 240 22.98 -5.37 -10.18
N VAL A 241 24.27 -5.35 -9.82
CA VAL A 241 25.32 -4.64 -10.58
C VAL A 241 25.42 -5.16 -12.01
N SER A 242 25.32 -6.48 -12.21
CA SER A 242 25.34 -7.08 -13.55
C SER A 242 24.15 -6.64 -14.40
N GLN A 243 22.95 -6.57 -13.81
CA GLN A 243 21.76 -6.05 -14.49
C GLN A 243 21.88 -4.55 -14.81
N ILE A 244 22.44 -3.74 -13.90
CA ILE A 244 22.72 -2.31 -14.15
C ILE A 244 23.66 -2.17 -15.35
N ASN A 245 24.76 -2.92 -15.37
CA ASN A 245 25.71 -2.88 -16.48
C ASN A 245 25.05 -3.29 -17.79
N ALA A 246 24.29 -4.39 -17.79
CA ALA A 246 23.57 -4.89 -18.95
C ALA A 246 22.55 -3.88 -19.50
N ALA A 247 21.88 -3.11 -18.63
CA ALA A 247 20.92 -2.08 -19.04
C ALA A 247 21.56 -0.96 -19.89
N PHE A 248 22.88 -0.75 -19.75
CA PHE A 248 23.62 0.32 -20.43
C PHE A 248 24.75 -0.16 -21.34
N THR A 249 24.91 -1.48 -21.56
CA THR A 249 25.93 -2.05 -22.46
C THR A 249 25.75 -1.67 -23.92
N SER A 250 24.52 -1.40 -24.37
CA SER A 250 24.26 -0.94 -25.74
C SER A 250 25.00 0.37 -25.98
N SER A 251 26.06 0.32 -26.80
CA SER A 251 26.90 1.47 -27.09
C SER A 251 26.06 2.63 -27.61
N ARG A 252 26.41 3.83 -27.14
CA ARG A 252 26.15 5.07 -27.86
C ARG A 252 26.29 4.83 -29.37
N THR A 253 25.22 5.02 -30.15
CA THR A 253 25.32 4.93 -31.61
C THR A 253 26.33 5.98 -32.09
N LYS A 254 26.97 5.76 -33.25
CA LYS A 254 27.97 6.71 -33.79
C LYS A 254 27.45 8.15 -33.91
N ASP A 255 26.13 8.33 -33.94
CA ASP A 255 25.45 9.62 -33.96
C ASP A 255 25.62 10.43 -32.64
N ASP A 256 26.11 9.80 -31.56
CA ASP A 256 26.31 10.42 -30.25
C ASP A 256 27.62 11.23 -30.13
N ALA A 257 28.45 11.21 -31.17
CA ALA A 257 29.67 12.01 -31.27
C ALA A 257 29.40 13.44 -31.80
N GLU A 258 28.21 13.69 -32.36
CA GLU A 258 27.85 14.96 -33.02
C GLU A 258 26.91 15.84 -32.18
N GLY A 259 27.21 16.02 -30.89
CA GLY A 259 26.64 17.13 -30.09
C GLY A 259 25.10 17.28 -30.04
N GLY A 260 24.35 16.24 -30.39
CA GLY A 260 22.89 16.24 -30.40
C GLY A 260 22.29 16.16 -29.00
N VAL A 261 21.05 16.64 -28.85
CA VAL A 261 20.27 16.44 -27.61
C VAL A 261 19.76 15.00 -27.60
N HIS A 262 20.40 14.13 -26.81
CA HIS A 262 19.94 12.76 -26.62
C HIS A 262 18.85 12.68 -25.56
N PRO A 263 17.88 11.76 -25.70
CA PRO A 263 16.94 11.51 -24.62
C PRO A 263 17.69 10.97 -23.38
N PRO A 264 17.26 11.34 -22.17
CA PRO A 264 17.92 10.93 -20.94
C PRO A 264 17.79 9.42 -20.75
N ARG A 265 18.89 8.75 -20.42
CA ARG A 265 18.91 7.33 -20.06
C ARG A 265 18.49 7.16 -18.61
N ILE A 266 17.35 6.52 -18.39
CA ILE A 266 16.78 6.36 -17.05
C ILE A 266 16.85 4.90 -16.64
N LEU A 267 17.39 4.63 -15.45
CA LEU A 267 17.22 3.34 -14.78
C LEU A 267 16.11 3.44 -13.75
N ALA A 268 15.12 2.56 -13.80
CA ALA A 268 14.08 2.48 -12.78
C ALA A 268 14.30 1.23 -11.92
N PHE A 269 14.67 1.40 -10.66
CA PHE A 269 14.55 0.33 -9.66
C PHE A 269 13.10 0.26 -9.22
N ALA A 270 12.43 -0.85 -9.56
CA ALA A 270 11.01 -1.02 -9.31
C ALA A 270 10.80 -2.15 -8.31
N CYS A 271 10.23 -1.83 -7.15
CA CYS A 271 9.80 -2.82 -6.17
C CYS A 271 8.76 -3.76 -6.81
N GLU A 272 9.01 -5.07 -6.71
CA GLU A 272 8.22 -6.16 -7.31
C GLU A 272 6.73 -6.05 -6.96
N TRP A 273 6.44 -5.59 -5.75
CA TRP A 273 5.08 -5.54 -5.18
C TRP A 273 4.35 -4.23 -5.38
N SER A 274 4.95 -3.26 -6.07
CA SER A 274 4.35 -1.96 -6.37
C SER A 274 4.73 -1.53 -7.78
N ALA A 275 5.72 -0.67 -7.93
CA ALA A 275 6.10 -0.06 -9.19
C ALA A 275 6.35 -1.05 -10.33
N TYR A 276 6.88 -2.26 -10.05
CA TYR A 276 7.05 -3.27 -11.08
C TYR A 276 5.71 -3.87 -11.53
N ALA A 277 4.81 -4.15 -10.57
CA ALA A 277 3.45 -4.59 -10.88
C ALA A 277 2.67 -3.51 -11.66
N SER A 278 2.84 -2.23 -11.32
CA SER A 278 2.27 -1.10 -12.06
C SER A 278 2.84 -1.03 -13.49
N ALA A 279 4.14 -1.29 -13.66
CA ALA A 279 4.77 -1.37 -14.98
C ALA A 279 4.22 -2.51 -15.84
N ASP A 280 4.05 -3.70 -15.26
CA ASP A 280 3.45 -4.86 -15.92
C ASP A 280 1.99 -4.58 -16.31
N LEU A 281 1.24 -3.88 -15.45
CA LEU A 281 -0.13 -3.45 -15.74
C LEU A 281 -0.17 -2.44 -16.88
N ALA A 282 0.73 -1.45 -16.90
CA ALA A 282 0.83 -0.49 -18.00
C ALA A 282 1.10 -1.19 -19.34
N GLY A 283 1.97 -2.20 -19.33
CA GLY A 283 2.21 -3.07 -20.50
C GLY A 283 0.96 -3.85 -20.93
N THR A 284 0.22 -4.42 -19.97
CA THR A 284 -1.04 -5.15 -20.21
C THR A 284 -2.12 -4.25 -20.83
N LEU A 285 -2.22 -3.02 -20.32
CA LEU A 285 -3.14 -1.99 -20.82
C LEU A 285 -2.66 -1.33 -22.13
N ARG A 286 -1.45 -1.66 -22.60
CA ARG A 286 -0.81 -1.11 -23.80
C ARG A 286 -0.68 0.42 -23.74
N ILE A 287 -0.42 0.96 -22.55
CA ILE A 287 -0.21 2.39 -22.35
C ILE A 287 1.18 2.74 -22.91
N PRO A 288 1.29 3.68 -23.87
CA PRO A 288 2.59 4.08 -24.40
C PRO A 288 3.37 4.87 -23.35
N TYR A 289 4.65 4.56 -23.18
CA TYR A 289 5.56 5.29 -22.30
C TYR A 289 6.94 5.48 -22.95
N PRO A 290 7.78 6.39 -22.44
CA PRO A 290 9.10 6.66 -23.03
C PRO A 290 9.99 5.41 -23.09
N SER A 291 10.56 5.14 -24.27
CA SER A 291 11.49 4.02 -24.52
C SER A 291 12.87 4.17 -23.89
N ASP A 292 13.11 5.31 -23.24
CA ASP A 292 14.42 5.71 -22.69
C ASP A 292 14.64 5.17 -21.26
N VAL A 293 13.65 4.46 -20.72
CA VAL A 293 13.68 3.83 -19.40
C VAL A 293 14.06 2.36 -19.50
N ARG A 294 14.90 1.90 -18.59
CA ARG A 294 15.17 0.48 -18.33
C ARG A 294 14.70 0.15 -16.92
N ILE A 295 13.78 -0.81 -16.82
CA ILE A 295 13.19 -1.21 -15.54
C ILE A 295 13.96 -2.41 -15.02
N LEU A 296 14.41 -2.33 -13.78
CA LEU A 296 15.12 -3.39 -13.07
C LEU A 296 14.25 -3.80 -11.88
N ARG A 297 13.84 -5.07 -11.89
CA ARG A 297 12.95 -5.63 -10.87
C ARG A 297 13.71 -5.88 -9.58
N MET A 298 13.30 -5.19 -8.53
CA MET A 298 13.83 -5.35 -7.17
C MET A 298 12.82 -6.09 -6.30
N ASN A 299 13.24 -7.05 -5.48
CA ASN A 299 12.33 -7.71 -4.53
C ASN A 299 11.61 -6.70 -3.63
N CYS A 300 12.33 -5.70 -3.14
CA CYS A 300 11.82 -4.69 -2.23
C CYS A 300 12.58 -3.37 -2.41
N SER A 301 11.92 -2.25 -2.13
CA SER A 301 12.57 -0.95 -2.00
C SER A 301 13.61 -0.89 -0.88
N ALA A 302 13.55 -1.77 0.12
CA ALA A 302 14.60 -1.91 1.13
C ALA A 302 15.98 -2.17 0.53
N ARG A 303 16.05 -2.81 -0.65
CA ARG A 303 17.27 -3.07 -1.43
C ARG A 303 17.68 -1.92 -2.36
N PHE A 304 17.05 -0.76 -2.26
CA PHE A 304 17.54 0.47 -2.88
C PHE A 304 18.80 0.92 -2.14
N ASP A 305 19.91 0.29 -2.52
CA ASP A 305 21.24 0.54 -1.99
C ASP A 305 21.83 1.79 -2.65
N PRO A 306 22.34 2.76 -1.87
CA PRO A 306 23.02 3.93 -2.42
C PRO A 306 24.20 3.57 -3.32
N GLN A 307 24.90 2.47 -3.03
CA GLN A 307 26.00 2.00 -3.87
C GLN A 307 25.50 1.59 -5.26
N HIS A 308 24.36 0.90 -5.35
CA HIS A 308 23.75 0.55 -6.65
C HIS A 308 23.24 1.78 -7.40
N ILE A 309 22.65 2.74 -6.70
CA ILE A 309 22.18 4.00 -7.29
C ILE A 309 23.36 4.80 -7.87
N LEU A 310 24.42 4.97 -7.07
CA LEU A 310 25.64 5.66 -7.50
C LEU A 310 26.32 4.90 -8.64
N TRP A 311 26.38 3.57 -8.58
CA TRP A 311 26.92 2.75 -9.64
C TRP A 311 26.17 2.96 -10.95
N ALA A 312 24.84 3.03 -10.93
CA ALA A 312 24.03 3.34 -12.12
C ALA A 312 24.35 4.74 -12.68
N LEU A 313 24.45 5.77 -11.83
CA LEU A 313 24.80 7.14 -12.26
C LEU A 313 26.21 7.23 -12.87
N LEU A 314 27.17 6.47 -12.33
CA LEU A 314 28.53 6.36 -12.86
C LEU A 314 28.56 5.53 -14.15
N ASN A 315 27.68 4.54 -14.27
CA ASN A 315 27.50 3.70 -15.45
C ASN A 315 26.39 4.25 -16.34
N ASN A 316 26.56 5.50 -16.79
CA ASN A 316 25.83 6.06 -17.92
C ASN A 316 24.34 6.40 -17.71
N ALA A 317 23.74 6.17 -16.54
CA ALA A 317 22.38 6.63 -16.27
C ALA A 317 22.34 8.15 -16.05
N ASP A 318 21.51 8.86 -16.80
CA ASP A 318 21.25 10.30 -16.59
C ASP A 318 20.33 10.54 -15.39
N GLY A 319 19.49 9.55 -15.05
CA GLY A 319 18.71 9.54 -13.81
C GLY A 319 18.33 8.15 -13.35
N VAL A 320 18.05 8.02 -12.05
CA VAL A 320 17.60 6.80 -11.39
C VAL A 320 16.26 7.07 -10.71
N LEU A 321 15.22 6.37 -11.17
CA LEU A 321 13.88 6.35 -10.56
C LEU A 321 13.78 5.17 -9.58
N LEU A 322 13.21 5.40 -8.41
CA LEU A 322 13.06 4.42 -7.35
C LEU A 322 11.57 4.30 -7.02
N GLY A 323 10.92 3.24 -7.52
CA GLY A 323 9.49 3.01 -7.32
C GLY A 323 9.22 2.10 -6.13
N ALA A 324 8.56 2.61 -5.10
CA ALA A 324 8.28 1.91 -3.85
C ALA A 324 6.78 1.83 -3.54
N CYS A 325 6.38 0.93 -2.64
CA CYS A 325 5.02 0.86 -2.10
C CYS A 325 4.73 2.10 -1.24
N HIS A 326 3.48 2.56 -1.19
CA HIS A 326 3.07 3.62 -0.25
C HIS A 326 3.38 3.24 1.21
N PRO A 327 3.70 4.23 2.08
CA PRO A 327 3.77 4.02 3.52
C PRO A 327 2.51 3.31 4.05
N GLY A 328 2.70 2.25 4.84
CA GLY A 328 1.60 1.39 5.32
C GLY A 328 1.22 0.23 4.38
N GLU A 329 1.72 0.21 3.13
CA GLU A 329 1.40 -0.81 2.12
C GLU A 329 2.61 -1.67 1.72
N CYS A 330 3.74 -1.56 2.42
CA CYS A 330 4.94 -2.33 2.08
C CYS A 330 4.69 -3.82 2.27
N HIS A 331 5.03 -4.62 1.25
CA HIS A 331 4.85 -6.07 1.32
C HIS A 331 5.60 -6.71 2.49
N TYR A 332 6.77 -6.18 2.84
CA TYR A 332 7.62 -6.70 3.92
C TYR A 332 7.61 -5.82 5.18
N GLY A 333 6.56 -5.02 5.38
CA GLY A 333 6.35 -4.19 6.57
C GLY A 333 6.88 -2.77 6.46
N ALA A 334 8.19 -2.57 6.52
CA ALA A 334 8.80 -1.23 6.64
C ALA A 334 9.89 -0.92 5.59
N GLY A 335 10.07 -1.76 4.59
CA GLY A 335 11.17 -1.64 3.62
C GLY A 335 11.21 -0.32 2.85
N ASN A 336 10.04 0.24 2.55
CA ASN A 336 9.88 1.53 1.89
C ASN A 336 10.25 2.73 2.77
N LEU A 337 10.00 2.67 4.08
CA LEU A 337 10.37 3.73 5.02
C LEU A 337 11.90 3.84 5.14
N TYR A 338 12.59 2.69 5.27
CA TYR A 338 14.05 2.66 5.24
C TYR A 338 14.63 3.23 3.94
N ALA A 339 13.98 2.93 2.81
CA ALA A 339 14.40 3.46 1.51
C ALA A 339 14.22 4.98 1.42
N ASP A 340 13.08 5.51 1.90
CA ASP A 340 12.78 6.94 1.89
C ASP A 340 13.81 7.76 2.68
N GLU A 341 14.08 7.37 3.94
CA GLU A 341 15.10 8.02 4.76
C GLU A 341 16.48 7.98 4.10
N ARG A 342 16.86 6.81 3.58
CA ARG A 342 18.16 6.61 2.93
C ARG A 342 18.32 7.44 1.67
N VAL A 343 17.28 7.53 0.83
CA VAL A 343 17.30 8.30 -0.40
C VAL A 343 17.33 9.80 -0.11
N LYS A 344 16.63 10.27 0.94
CA LYS A 344 16.74 11.66 1.40
C LYS A 344 18.18 12.02 1.77
N VAL A 345 18.85 11.16 2.54
CA VAL A 345 20.28 11.35 2.90
C VAL A 345 21.17 11.34 1.65
N LEU A 346 20.97 10.37 0.74
CA LEU A 346 21.74 10.28 -0.50
C LEU A 346 21.58 11.56 -1.35
N LYS A 347 20.37 12.10 -1.48
CA LYS A 347 20.13 13.34 -2.25
C LYS A 347 20.85 14.54 -1.63
N GLN A 348 20.90 14.64 -0.30
CA GLN A 348 21.68 15.68 0.36
C GLN A 348 23.16 15.53 0.03
N GLN A 349 23.70 14.31 0.15
CA GLN A 349 25.10 14.03 -0.17
C GLN A 349 25.42 14.35 -1.64
N LEU A 350 24.56 13.98 -2.58
CA LEU A 350 24.74 14.33 -4.00
C LEU A 350 24.90 15.85 -4.18
N ALA A 351 24.04 16.64 -3.54
CA ALA A 351 24.12 18.11 -3.61
C ALA A 351 25.43 18.65 -3.01
N ASP A 352 25.87 18.10 -1.88
CA ASP A 352 27.11 18.50 -1.21
C ASP A 352 28.36 18.23 -2.08
N TYR A 353 28.32 17.17 -2.90
CA TYR A 353 29.38 16.83 -3.86
C TYR A 353 29.19 17.49 -5.25
N GLY A 354 28.24 18.42 -5.39
CA GLY A 354 27.99 19.15 -6.65
C GLY A 354 27.29 18.34 -7.74
N LEU A 355 26.71 17.19 -7.40
CA LEU A 355 25.87 16.40 -8.28
C LEU A 355 24.41 16.85 -8.16
N ASP A 356 23.69 16.90 -9.27
CA ASP A 356 22.28 17.30 -9.25
C ASP A 356 21.41 16.26 -8.53
N PRO A 357 20.85 16.57 -7.35
CA PRO A 357 20.05 15.62 -6.58
C PRO A 357 18.76 15.21 -7.30
N ARG A 358 18.32 15.97 -8.31
CA ARG A 358 17.14 15.63 -9.11
C ARG A 358 17.37 14.41 -9.99
N ARG A 359 18.62 13.98 -10.20
CA ARG A 359 18.95 12.72 -10.90
C ARG A 359 18.51 11.48 -10.14
N VAL A 360 18.11 11.60 -8.87
CA VAL A 360 17.53 10.50 -8.08
C VAL A 360 16.15 10.91 -7.59
N ARG A 361 15.14 10.11 -7.92
CA ARG A 361 13.74 10.34 -7.53
C ARG A 361 13.17 9.06 -6.94
N LEU A 362 12.66 9.14 -5.73
CA LEU A 362 11.85 8.09 -5.13
C LEU A 362 10.39 8.50 -5.23
N GLU A 363 9.55 7.58 -5.70
CA GLU A 363 8.12 7.76 -5.82
C GLU A 363 7.38 6.57 -5.22
N PHE A 364 6.25 6.87 -4.60
CA PHE A 364 5.35 5.86 -4.08
C PHE A 364 4.25 5.58 -5.09
N LEU A 365 4.13 4.31 -5.48
CA LEU A 365 3.24 3.87 -6.54
C LEU A 365 2.39 2.71 -6.04
N ALA A 366 1.10 2.73 -6.35
CA ALA A 366 0.20 1.61 -6.10
C ALA A 366 0.40 0.53 -7.19
N GLY A 367 0.40 -0.74 -6.81
CA GLY A 367 0.65 -1.86 -7.74
C GLY A 367 -0.40 -2.03 -8.84
N ASP A 368 -1.56 -1.37 -8.70
CA ASP A 368 -2.68 -1.38 -9.65
C ASP A 368 -2.80 -0.06 -10.44
N ASP A 369 -1.82 0.83 -10.35
CA ASP A 369 -1.83 2.13 -11.02
C ASP A 369 -0.85 2.19 -12.20
N GLY A 370 -1.23 1.55 -13.31
CA GLY A 370 -0.42 1.53 -14.53
C GLY A 370 -0.31 2.91 -15.21
N GLU A 371 -1.36 3.72 -15.15
CA GLU A 371 -1.34 5.10 -15.66
C GLU A 371 -0.39 5.97 -14.83
N GLY A 372 -0.50 5.95 -13.50
CA GLY A 372 0.38 6.69 -12.60
C GLY A 372 1.86 6.31 -12.73
N PHE A 373 2.17 5.03 -13.02
CA PHE A 373 3.54 4.62 -13.35
C PHE A 373 4.08 5.32 -14.60
N VAL A 374 3.29 5.36 -15.68
CA VAL A 374 3.67 6.01 -16.95
C VAL A 374 3.79 7.52 -16.79
N GLU A 375 2.84 8.14 -16.08
CA GLU A 375 2.88 9.57 -15.76
C GLU A 375 4.15 9.92 -14.99
N THR A 376 4.48 9.12 -13.97
CA THR A 376 5.68 9.30 -13.13
C THR A 376 6.97 9.23 -13.93
N ILE A 377 7.11 8.21 -14.79
CA ILE A 377 8.27 8.06 -15.67
C ILE A 377 8.38 9.24 -16.64
N THR A 378 7.26 9.64 -17.24
CA THR A 378 7.24 10.72 -18.23
C THR A 378 7.61 12.05 -17.59
N ALA A 379 7.04 12.34 -16.42
CA ALA A 379 7.38 13.52 -15.64
C ALA A 379 8.86 13.52 -15.23
N PHE A 380 9.41 12.38 -14.81
CA PHE A 380 10.82 12.27 -14.45
C PHE A 380 11.74 12.52 -15.65
N ARG A 381 11.42 11.94 -16.81
CA ARG A 381 12.14 12.17 -18.06
C ARG A 381 12.15 13.64 -18.45
N ASP A 382 11.00 14.30 -18.41
CA ASP A 382 10.88 15.71 -18.79
C ASP A 382 11.68 16.61 -17.85
N ASP A 383 11.69 16.29 -16.55
CA ASP A 383 12.47 17.04 -15.56
C ASP A 383 13.99 16.91 -15.76
N LEU A 384 14.46 15.76 -16.26
CA LEU A 384 15.84 15.57 -16.67
C LEU A 384 16.15 16.28 -17.99
N GLY A 385 15.28 16.16 -18.98
CA GLY A 385 15.46 16.73 -20.33
C GLY A 385 15.52 18.25 -20.37
N ARG A 386 14.77 18.95 -19.51
CA ARG A 386 14.71 20.43 -19.46
C ARG A 386 16.04 21.12 -19.10
N LYS A 387 17.05 20.40 -18.62
CA LYS A 387 18.32 21.00 -18.15
C LYS A 387 19.61 20.30 -18.60
N MET A 388 19.54 19.27 -19.46
CA MET A 388 20.75 18.74 -20.12
C MET A 388 21.28 19.67 -21.24
N VAL A 389 20.61 20.80 -21.50
CA VAL A 389 21.15 21.92 -22.27
C VAL A 389 22.23 22.59 -21.40
N LYS A 390 23.50 22.25 -21.65
CA LYS A 390 24.63 23.00 -21.11
C LYS A 390 24.51 24.48 -21.54
N PRO A 391 24.81 25.47 -20.66
CA PRO A 391 25.10 26.83 -21.11
C PRO A 391 26.33 26.88 -22.03
#